data_AF-A0A8H7EK55-F1
#
_entry.id   AF-A0A8H7EK55-F1
#
_cell.length_a   1.000
_cell.length_b   1.000
_cell.length_c   1.000
_cell.angle_alpha   90.00
_cell.angle_beta   90.00
_cell.angle_gamma   90.00
#
_symmetry.space_group_name_H-M   'P 1'
#
loop_
_entity.id
_entity.type
_entity.pdbx_description
1 polymer ?
#
loop_
_entity_poly.entity_id
_entity_poly.type
_entity_poly.pdbx_seq_one_letter_code
_entity_poly.pdbx_strand_id
1 'polypeptide(L)'
;MPHKRAKSSIRAARKKALGSNLPVTKAESDDTPKGFARLLRFKEMVEKRRTEKKAKKEEEKNQKTGLTIQPGERVKDFNARVEQEYKKEFIDAVRAAKPVSQRKLKNREARKQKKVAKKEKMEQLYGGRDFDDLKDQVSFGEVADAPPTLTKVPKARGRGKEELDKKTKEVTDNKYESDEDENMKLLKASHKRKLQNMSASARKALDDERTRVIEHYRAKKAKKMAESGLTPLT
;
A
#
# COMPACT_ATOMS: atom_id res chain seq x y z
N MET A 1 11.49 11.09 -39.45
CA MET A 1 10.49 11.45 -40.49
C MET A 1 9.76 12.73 -40.08
N PRO A 2 9.65 13.74 -40.95
CA PRO A 2 8.91 14.95 -40.64
C PRO A 2 7.40 14.68 -40.72
N HIS A 3 6.71 14.65 -39.58
CA HIS A 3 5.26 14.50 -39.56
C HIS A 3 4.58 15.81 -40.03
N LYS A 4 3.94 15.78 -41.21
CA LYS A 4 3.10 16.89 -41.68
C LYS A 4 1.89 17.07 -40.76
N ARG A 5 1.64 18.30 -40.31
CA ARG A 5 0.46 18.64 -39.50
C ARG A 5 -0.83 18.40 -40.29
N ALA A 6 -1.89 17.95 -39.63
CA ALA A 6 -3.20 17.77 -40.26
C ALA A 6 -3.79 19.09 -40.79
N LYS A 7 -4.65 19.01 -41.82
CA LYS A 7 -5.34 20.17 -42.43
C LYS A 7 -6.11 20.98 -41.37
N SER A 8 -6.20 22.30 -41.54
CA SER A 8 -6.88 23.22 -40.60
C SER A 8 -8.33 22.81 -40.31
N SER A 9 -9.07 22.38 -41.34
CA SER A 9 -10.45 21.88 -41.21
C SER A 9 -10.55 20.68 -40.26
N ILE A 10 -9.65 19.70 -40.40
CA ILE A 10 -9.60 18.51 -39.54
C ILE A 10 -9.26 18.91 -38.09
N ARG A 11 -8.38 19.89 -37.91
CA ARG A 11 -8.05 20.41 -36.58
C ARG A 11 -9.22 21.15 -35.94
N ALA A 12 -9.97 21.95 -36.71
CA ALA A 12 -11.17 22.64 -36.25
C ALA A 12 -12.29 21.64 -35.90
N ALA A 13 -12.48 20.60 -36.72
CA ALA A 13 -13.44 19.53 -36.44
C ALA A 13 -13.08 18.74 -35.18
N ARG A 14 -11.80 18.38 -35.01
CA ARG A 14 -11.29 17.75 -33.77
C ARG A 14 -11.52 18.65 -32.56
N LYS A 15 -11.25 19.95 -32.68
CA LYS A 15 -11.51 20.94 -31.64
C LYS A 15 -13.01 21.04 -31.32
N LYS A 16 -13.89 21.02 -32.31
CA LYS A 16 -15.34 21.02 -32.08
C LYS A 16 -15.82 19.74 -31.39
N ALA A 17 -15.28 18.58 -31.77
CA ALA A 17 -15.62 17.28 -31.18
C ALA A 17 -15.18 17.14 -29.71
N LEU A 18 -14.04 17.73 -29.35
CA LEU A 18 -13.54 17.79 -27.96
C LEU A 18 -14.40 18.69 -27.06
N GLY A 19 -15.18 19.62 -27.63
CA GLY A 19 -16.19 20.41 -26.93
C GLY A 19 -15.67 21.14 -25.68
N SER A 20 -16.25 20.82 -24.52
CA SER A 20 -15.94 21.42 -23.22
C SER A 20 -14.61 20.96 -22.60
N ASN A 21 -13.96 19.94 -23.17
CA ASN A 21 -12.68 19.41 -22.65
C ASN A 21 -11.45 20.18 -23.14
N LEU A 22 -11.62 21.24 -23.94
CA LEU A 22 -10.52 22.07 -24.39
C LEU A 22 -10.11 23.12 -23.34
N PRO A 23 -8.81 23.48 -23.29
CA PRO A 23 -8.36 24.61 -22.50
C PRO A 23 -9.03 25.89 -23.00
N VAL A 24 -9.34 26.79 -22.07
CA VAL A 24 -9.95 28.09 -22.38
C VAL A 24 -9.00 28.90 -23.27
N THR A 25 -9.41 29.11 -24.52
CA THR A 25 -8.76 30.06 -25.44
C THR A 25 -9.51 31.39 -25.35
N LYS A 26 -8.79 32.49 -25.17
CA LYS A 26 -9.37 33.85 -25.20
C LYS A 26 -9.93 34.09 -26.61
N ALA A 27 -11.20 34.47 -26.72
CA ALA A 27 -11.72 35.01 -27.98
C ALA A 27 -11.22 36.44 -28.12
N GLU A 28 -10.90 36.90 -29.33
CA GLU A 28 -10.38 38.26 -29.57
C GLU A 28 -11.36 39.35 -29.13
N SER A 29 -12.66 39.02 -29.06
CA SER A 29 -13.75 39.88 -28.61
C SER A 29 -14.01 39.88 -27.09
N ASP A 30 -13.38 38.98 -26.33
CA ASP A 30 -13.62 38.87 -24.89
C ASP A 30 -12.58 39.68 -24.11
N ASP A 31 -13.02 40.76 -23.48
CA ASP A 31 -12.19 41.57 -22.56
C ASP A 31 -11.94 40.86 -21.21
N THR A 32 -12.56 39.70 -20.99
CA THR A 32 -12.37 38.94 -19.75
C THR A 32 -10.96 38.34 -19.67
N PRO A 33 -10.26 38.48 -18.52
CA PRO A 33 -8.96 37.86 -18.34
C PRO A 33 -9.10 36.33 -18.34
N LYS A 34 -8.15 35.65 -18.99
CA LYS A 34 -8.17 34.20 -19.22
C LYS A 34 -8.39 33.37 -17.94
N GLY A 35 -7.84 33.82 -16.81
CA GLY A 35 -8.03 33.19 -15.50
C GLY A 35 -9.48 33.27 -15.01
N PHE A 36 -10.13 34.41 -15.21
CA PHE A 36 -11.53 34.62 -14.80
C PHE A 36 -12.50 33.83 -15.68
N ALA A 37 -12.27 33.81 -17.01
CA ALA A 37 -13.05 32.98 -17.94
C ALA A 37 -12.99 31.48 -17.58
N ARG A 38 -11.84 31.01 -17.06
CA ARG A 38 -11.68 29.64 -16.56
C ARG A 38 -12.55 29.36 -15.34
N LEU A 39 -12.66 30.30 -14.41
CA LEU A 39 -13.46 30.16 -13.19
C LEU A 39 -14.97 30.16 -13.50
N LEU A 40 -15.43 31.02 -14.42
CA LEU A 40 -16.83 31.04 -14.85
C LEU A 40 -17.25 29.70 -15.48
N ARG A 41 -16.46 29.20 -16.44
CA ARG A 41 -16.73 27.90 -17.10
C ARG A 41 -16.62 26.71 -16.15
N PHE A 42 -15.83 26.81 -15.09
CA PHE A 42 -15.75 25.75 -14.07
C PHE A 42 -17.09 25.57 -13.36
N LYS A 43 -17.77 26.66 -13.00
CA LYS A 43 -19.11 26.61 -12.39
C LYS A 43 -20.11 25.93 -13.32
N GLU A 44 -20.16 26.37 -14.59
CA GLU A 44 -21.02 25.76 -15.61
C GLU A 44 -20.73 24.26 -15.81
N MET A 45 -19.47 23.85 -15.84
CA MET A 45 -19.10 22.43 -15.94
C MET A 45 -19.54 21.61 -14.71
N VAL A 46 -19.42 22.18 -13.51
CA VAL A 46 -19.87 21.51 -12.28
C VAL A 46 -21.39 21.34 -12.29
N GLU A 47 -22.13 22.35 -12.75
CA GLU A 47 -23.58 22.30 -12.88
C GLU A 47 -24.02 21.27 -13.93
N LYS A 48 -23.42 21.27 -15.13
CA LYS A 48 -23.67 20.25 -16.16
C LYS A 48 -23.40 18.84 -15.66
N ARG A 49 -22.30 18.62 -14.94
CA ARG A 49 -22.01 17.31 -14.32
C ARG A 49 -23.03 16.92 -13.26
N ARG A 50 -23.63 17.88 -12.54
CA ARG A 50 -24.67 17.60 -11.55
C ARG A 50 -25.99 17.25 -12.23
N THR A 51 -26.39 17.95 -13.27
CA THR A 51 -27.62 17.67 -14.03
C THR A 51 -27.51 16.33 -14.76
N GLU A 52 -26.40 16.06 -15.45
CA GLU A 52 -26.13 14.76 -16.09
C GLU A 52 -26.18 13.59 -15.09
N LYS A 53 -25.65 13.78 -13.88
CA LYS A 53 -25.73 12.76 -12.82
C LYS A 53 -27.16 12.55 -12.31
N LYS A 54 -27.99 13.59 -12.27
CA LYS A 54 -29.40 13.47 -11.89
C LYS A 54 -30.20 12.76 -12.99
N ALA A 55 -30.01 13.17 -14.25
CA ALA A 55 -30.63 12.52 -15.40
C ALA A 55 -30.28 11.03 -15.49
N LYS A 56 -28.99 10.67 -15.35
CA LYS A 56 -28.57 9.26 -15.32
C LYS A 56 -29.21 8.46 -14.19
N LYS A 57 -29.40 9.07 -13.01
CA LYS A 57 -30.09 8.42 -11.89
C LYS A 57 -31.58 8.23 -12.16
N GLU A 58 -32.22 9.17 -12.84
CA GLU A 58 -33.63 9.06 -13.22
C GLU A 58 -33.83 8.03 -14.34
N GLU A 59 -32.94 7.98 -15.32
CA GLU A 59 -32.89 6.93 -16.35
C GLU A 59 -32.68 5.54 -15.73
N GLU A 60 -31.70 5.39 -14.83
CA GLU A 60 -31.46 4.13 -14.11
C GLU A 60 -32.67 3.71 -13.26
N LYS A 61 -33.38 4.66 -12.65
CA LYS A 61 -34.61 4.36 -11.88
C LYS A 61 -35.74 3.88 -12.79
N ASN A 62 -35.95 4.54 -13.94
CA ASN A 62 -36.98 4.14 -14.89
C ASN A 62 -36.70 2.78 -15.53
N GLN A 63 -35.43 2.39 -15.69
CA GLN A 63 -35.06 1.04 -16.15
C GLN A 63 -35.35 -0.04 -15.10
N LYS A 64 -35.19 0.25 -13.80
CA LYS A 64 -35.47 -0.70 -12.71
C LYS A 64 -36.96 -0.97 -12.48
N THR A 65 -37.83 0.01 -12.74
CA THR A 65 -39.28 -0.17 -12.55
C THR A 65 -39.94 -1.05 -13.62
N GLY A 66 -39.19 -1.46 -14.66
CA GLY A 66 -39.67 -2.29 -15.76
C GLY A 66 -39.19 -3.75 -15.75
N LEU A 67 -38.82 -4.30 -14.59
CA LEU A 67 -38.40 -5.71 -14.44
C LEU A 67 -39.58 -6.66 -14.71
N THR A 68 -39.72 -7.12 -15.94
CA THR A 68 -40.65 -8.19 -16.34
C THR A 68 -39.91 -9.49 -16.62
N ILE A 69 -40.61 -10.61 -16.57
CA ILE A 69 -40.07 -11.93 -16.91
C ILE A 69 -39.72 -11.95 -18.41
N GLN A 70 -38.47 -12.27 -18.74
CA GLN A 70 -38.02 -12.39 -20.13
C GLN A 70 -38.63 -13.64 -20.79
N PRO A 71 -38.90 -13.64 -22.11
CA PRO A 71 -39.43 -14.82 -22.78
C PRO A 71 -38.44 -15.99 -22.67
N GLY A 72 -38.90 -17.13 -22.15
CA GLY A 72 -38.07 -18.32 -21.92
C GLY A 72 -37.29 -18.33 -20.59
N GLU A 73 -37.39 -17.28 -19.78
CA GLU A 73 -36.80 -17.23 -18.42
C GLU A 73 -37.66 -18.05 -17.45
N ARG A 74 -37.01 -18.88 -16.60
CA ARG A 74 -37.71 -19.54 -15.49
C ARG A 74 -37.96 -18.53 -14.38
N VAL A 75 -39.05 -18.69 -13.62
CA VAL A 75 -39.39 -17.82 -12.48
C VAL A 75 -38.25 -17.67 -11.48
N LYS A 76 -37.47 -18.75 -11.26
CA LYS A 76 -36.29 -18.72 -10.38
C LYS A 76 -35.21 -17.75 -10.86
N ASP A 77 -34.96 -17.72 -12.16
CA ASP A 77 -33.90 -16.89 -12.76
C ASP A 77 -34.33 -15.41 -12.74
N PHE A 78 -35.63 -15.15 -12.99
CA PHE A 78 -36.22 -13.83 -12.82
C PHE A 78 -36.04 -13.30 -11.38
N ASN A 79 -36.38 -14.11 -10.37
CA ASN A 79 -36.22 -13.71 -8.97
C ASN A 79 -34.75 -13.41 -8.64
N ALA A 80 -33.81 -14.21 -9.15
CA ALA A 80 -32.38 -13.97 -8.94
C ALA A 80 -31.92 -12.64 -9.58
N ARG A 81 -32.42 -12.30 -10.77
CA ARG A 81 -32.12 -11.03 -11.44
C ARG A 81 -32.69 -9.84 -10.67
N VAL A 82 -33.96 -9.93 -10.24
CA VAL A 82 -34.59 -8.93 -9.38
C VAL A 82 -33.76 -8.71 -8.11
N GLU A 83 -33.40 -9.77 -7.41
CA GLU A 83 -32.56 -9.68 -6.21
C GLU A 83 -31.20 -9.02 -6.48
N GLN A 84 -30.55 -9.33 -7.60
CA GLN A 84 -29.27 -8.72 -7.97
C GLN A 84 -29.39 -7.23 -8.26
N GLU A 85 -30.45 -6.79 -8.94
CA GLU A 85 -30.71 -5.38 -9.22
C GLU A 85 -30.96 -4.57 -7.95
N TYR A 86 -31.74 -5.12 -7.01
CA TYR A 86 -32.02 -4.48 -5.72
C TYR A 86 -30.93 -4.68 -4.67
N LYS A 87 -29.96 -5.59 -4.89
CA LYS A 87 -28.90 -5.93 -3.91
C LYS A 87 -28.14 -4.71 -3.41
N LYS A 88 -27.81 -3.77 -4.30
CA LYS A 88 -27.07 -2.55 -3.92
C LYS A 88 -27.92 -1.65 -3.03
N GLU A 89 -29.18 -1.44 -3.41
CA GLU A 89 -30.12 -0.61 -2.65
C GLU A 89 -30.40 -1.21 -1.26
N PHE A 90 -30.59 -2.52 -1.20
CA PHE A 90 -30.72 -3.25 0.07
C PHE A 90 -29.48 -3.09 0.95
N ILE A 91 -28.28 -3.30 0.40
CA ILE A 91 -27.02 -3.12 1.14
C ILE A 91 -26.88 -1.69 1.66
N ASP A 92 -27.22 -0.69 0.84
CA ASP A 92 -27.10 0.72 1.22
C ASP A 92 -28.16 1.12 2.25
N ALA A 93 -29.39 0.60 2.15
CA ALA A 93 -30.41 0.76 3.18
C ALA A 93 -29.99 0.13 4.52
N VAL A 94 -29.42 -1.08 4.49
CA VAL A 94 -28.89 -1.75 5.70
C VAL A 94 -27.73 -0.95 6.30
N ARG A 95 -26.84 -0.38 5.49
CA ARG A 95 -25.75 0.49 5.95
C ARG A 95 -26.29 1.79 6.55
N ALA A 96 -27.31 2.38 5.97
CA ALA A 96 -27.94 3.60 6.47
C ALA A 96 -28.66 3.35 7.81
N ALA A 97 -29.36 2.22 7.93
CA ALA A 97 -30.07 1.83 9.15
C ALA A 97 -29.13 1.52 10.33
N LYS A 98 -27.90 1.05 10.06
CA LYS A 98 -26.91 0.72 11.08
C LYS A 98 -25.68 1.64 10.95
N PRO A 99 -25.79 2.93 11.29
CA PRO A 99 -24.68 3.86 11.18
C PRO A 99 -23.53 3.43 12.12
N VAL A 100 -22.33 3.41 11.56
CA VAL A 100 -21.12 3.13 12.33
C VAL A 100 -20.76 4.36 13.16
N SER A 101 -20.47 4.16 14.46
CA SER A 101 -20.02 5.25 15.35
C SER A 101 -18.84 6.04 14.74
N GLN A 102 -18.86 7.36 14.91
CA GLN A 102 -17.81 8.29 14.47
C GLN A 102 -16.40 7.83 14.89
N ARG A 103 -16.26 7.27 16.10
CA ARG A 103 -14.97 6.73 16.59
C ARG A 103 -14.46 5.57 15.73
N LYS A 104 -15.35 4.67 15.31
CA LYS A 104 -15.01 3.53 14.45
C LYS A 104 -14.65 3.99 13.03
N LEU A 105 -15.31 5.03 12.51
CA LEU A 105 -14.98 5.64 11.21
C LEU A 105 -13.57 6.24 11.23
N LYS A 106 -13.26 7.09 12.21
CA LYS A 106 -11.92 7.69 12.40
C LYS A 106 -10.83 6.63 12.53
N ASN A 107 -11.06 5.58 13.33
CA ASN A 107 -10.12 4.47 13.46
C ASN A 107 -9.90 3.71 12.15
N ARG A 108 -10.93 3.54 11.34
CA ARG A 108 -10.82 2.88 10.03
C ARG A 108 -10.02 3.73 9.05
N GLU A 109 -10.25 5.03 9.03
CA GLU A 109 -9.50 5.99 8.21
C GLU A 109 -8.03 6.04 8.62
N ALA A 110 -7.75 6.14 9.93
CA ALA A 110 -6.38 6.09 10.45
C ALA A 110 -5.67 4.77 10.07
N ARG A 111 -6.37 3.63 10.09
CA ARG A 111 -5.80 2.34 9.62
C ARG A 111 -5.52 2.34 8.13
N LYS A 112 -6.40 2.93 7.30
CA LYS A 112 -6.17 3.07 5.85
C LYS A 112 -4.97 3.97 5.57
N GLN A 113 -4.90 5.13 6.23
CA GLN A 113 -3.78 6.05 6.12
C GLN A 113 -2.46 5.40 6.54
N LYS A 114 -2.43 4.64 7.65
CA LYS A 114 -1.23 3.88 8.06
C LYS A 114 -0.80 2.85 7.03
N LYS A 115 -1.75 2.17 6.36
CA LYS A 115 -1.43 1.21 5.29
C LYS A 115 -0.85 1.92 4.05
N VAL A 116 -1.46 3.02 3.63
CA VAL A 116 -0.99 3.83 2.51
C VAL A 116 0.39 4.40 2.81
N ALA A 117 0.58 5.03 3.97
CA ALA A 117 1.88 5.57 4.40
C ALA A 117 2.96 4.48 4.52
N LYS A 118 2.60 3.24 4.93
CA LYS A 118 3.55 2.12 4.90
C LYS A 118 3.95 1.77 3.48
N LYS A 119 2.99 1.69 2.54
CA LYS A 119 3.27 1.43 1.13
C LYS A 119 4.13 2.54 0.51
N GLU A 120 3.77 3.81 0.72
CA GLU A 120 4.56 4.96 0.25
C GLU A 120 5.97 4.97 0.82
N LYS A 121 6.16 4.61 2.11
CA LYS A 121 7.50 4.47 2.69
C LYS A 121 8.30 3.33 2.07
N MET A 122 7.67 2.20 1.79
CA MET A 122 8.33 1.08 1.10
C MET A 122 8.69 1.49 -0.33
N GLU A 123 7.80 2.17 -1.03
CA GLU A 123 8.03 2.70 -2.37
C GLU A 123 9.16 3.73 -2.40
N GLN A 124 9.24 4.60 -1.40
CA GLN A 124 10.35 5.57 -1.25
C GLN A 124 11.68 4.91 -0.89
N LEU A 125 11.67 3.89 -0.02
CA LEU A 125 12.90 3.24 0.45
C LEU A 125 13.47 2.24 -0.56
N TYR A 126 12.60 1.53 -1.28
CA TYR A 126 12.96 0.45 -2.21
C TYR A 126 12.65 0.77 -3.68
N GLY A 127 12.26 2.01 -3.99
CA GLY A 127 12.07 2.49 -5.37
C GLY A 127 10.85 1.91 -6.10
N GLY A 128 9.86 1.40 -5.37
CA GLY A 128 8.59 0.94 -5.95
C GLY A 128 8.64 -0.35 -6.77
N ARG A 129 9.77 -1.07 -6.77
CA ARG A 129 9.89 -2.42 -7.31
C ARG A 129 10.18 -3.38 -6.16
N ASP A 130 9.13 -3.96 -5.60
CA ASP A 130 9.28 -5.09 -4.70
C ASP A 130 9.83 -6.30 -5.49
N PHE A 131 10.65 -7.14 -4.86
CA PHE A 131 11.17 -8.37 -5.49
C PHE A 131 10.05 -9.30 -5.98
N ASP A 132 8.84 -9.18 -5.43
CA ASP A 132 7.65 -9.93 -5.85
C ASP A 132 7.10 -9.49 -7.24
N ASP A 133 7.43 -8.28 -7.71
CA ASP A 133 7.07 -7.79 -9.05
C ASP A 133 8.14 -8.14 -10.10
N LEU A 134 9.35 -8.53 -9.67
CA LEU A 134 10.36 -9.16 -10.52
C LEU A 134 10.05 -10.66 -10.66
N LYS A 135 8.91 -10.98 -11.26
CA LYS A 135 8.64 -12.35 -11.71
C LYS A 135 9.23 -12.55 -13.09
N ASP A 136 10.19 -13.45 -13.19
CA ASP A 136 10.68 -13.92 -14.48
C ASP A 136 9.51 -14.54 -15.25
N GLN A 137 9.28 -14.05 -16.47
CA GLN A 137 8.29 -14.61 -17.38
C GLN A 137 8.86 -15.89 -18.02
N VAL A 138 9.06 -16.93 -17.20
CA VAL A 138 9.54 -18.23 -17.69
C VAL A 138 8.38 -19.00 -18.31
N SER A 139 8.57 -19.44 -19.55
CA SER A 139 7.57 -20.24 -20.26
C SER A 139 7.61 -21.72 -19.82
N PHE A 140 6.47 -22.42 -19.87
CA PHE A 140 6.43 -23.84 -19.49
C PHE A 140 7.28 -24.68 -20.45
N GLY A 141 8.38 -25.25 -19.94
CA GLY A 141 9.37 -26.01 -20.72
C GLY A 141 10.74 -25.34 -20.81
N GLU A 142 10.85 -24.08 -20.42
CA GLU A 142 12.12 -23.35 -20.30
C GLU A 142 12.72 -23.65 -18.91
N VAL A 143 13.85 -24.37 -18.91
CA VAL A 143 14.60 -24.63 -17.68
C VAL A 143 15.35 -23.35 -17.36
N ALA A 144 14.98 -22.67 -16.27
CA ALA A 144 15.74 -21.53 -15.79
C ALA A 144 17.20 -21.95 -15.59
N ASP A 145 18.14 -21.23 -16.22
CA ASP A 145 19.57 -21.50 -16.06
C ASP A 145 19.91 -21.48 -14.58
N ALA A 146 20.30 -22.64 -14.05
CA ALA A 146 20.68 -22.76 -12.66
C ALA A 146 21.83 -21.79 -12.39
N PRO A 147 21.81 -21.05 -11.26
CA PRO A 147 22.89 -20.13 -10.94
C PRO A 147 24.22 -20.90 -10.95
N PRO A 148 25.30 -20.32 -11.51
CA PRO A 148 26.55 -21.02 -11.69
C PRO A 148 27.04 -21.56 -10.34
N THR A 149 27.11 -22.88 -10.23
CA THR A 149 27.62 -23.53 -9.03
C THR A 149 29.14 -23.41 -9.04
N LEU A 150 29.73 -22.80 -8.00
CA LEU A 150 31.18 -22.81 -7.79
C LEU A 150 31.61 -24.23 -7.39
N THR A 151 31.87 -25.09 -8.39
CA THR A 151 32.26 -26.50 -8.18
C THR A 151 33.66 -26.65 -7.60
N LYS A 152 34.51 -25.63 -7.77
CA LYS A 152 35.86 -25.61 -7.20
C LYS A 152 35.93 -24.57 -6.10
N VAL A 153 35.82 -25.04 -4.86
CA VAL A 153 36.25 -24.25 -3.70
C VAL A 153 37.74 -23.95 -3.88
N PRO A 154 38.18 -22.69 -3.83
CA PRO A 154 39.59 -22.36 -4.00
C PRO A 154 40.42 -23.10 -2.96
N LYS A 155 41.37 -23.93 -3.42
CA LYS A 155 42.27 -24.68 -2.54
C LYS A 155 43.22 -23.69 -1.88
N ALA A 156 43.00 -23.42 -0.59
CA ALA A 156 43.92 -22.61 0.19
C ALA A 156 45.34 -23.23 0.13
N ARG A 157 46.33 -22.45 -0.30
CA ARG A 157 47.75 -22.83 -0.31
C ARG A 157 48.50 -22.03 0.75
N GLY A 158 49.43 -22.67 1.47
CA GLY A 158 50.21 -22.04 2.54
C GLY A 158 49.41 -21.83 3.83
N ARG A 159 49.73 -20.74 4.56
CA ARG A 159 49.17 -20.41 5.90
C ARG A 159 47.64 -20.35 5.96
N GLY A 160 46.98 -20.07 4.83
CA GLY A 160 45.50 -20.08 4.75
C GLY A 160 44.86 -21.45 4.91
N LYS A 161 45.60 -22.56 4.72
CA LYS A 161 45.07 -23.92 4.97
C LYS A 161 44.94 -24.20 6.47
N GLU A 162 45.93 -23.78 7.26
CA GLU A 162 45.92 -23.96 8.72
C GLU A 162 44.80 -23.14 9.39
N GLU A 163 44.50 -21.95 8.90
CA GLU A 163 43.38 -21.13 9.41
C GLU A 163 42.01 -21.71 9.04
N LEU A 164 41.88 -22.32 7.85
CA LEU A 164 40.62 -22.93 7.39
C LEU A 164 40.37 -24.26 8.13
N ASP A 165 41.41 -25.04 8.40
CA ASP A 165 41.36 -26.26 9.23
C ASP A 165 41.07 -25.93 10.71
N LYS A 166 41.54 -24.78 11.23
CA LYS A 166 41.18 -24.29 12.58
C LYS A 166 39.72 -23.85 12.67
N LYS A 167 39.23 -23.06 11.70
CA LYS A 167 37.82 -22.62 11.66
C LYS A 167 36.84 -23.76 11.49
N THR A 168 37.18 -24.78 10.70
CA THR A 168 36.30 -25.95 10.54
C THR A 168 36.25 -26.81 11.79
N LYS A 169 37.36 -26.94 12.54
CA LYS A 169 37.38 -27.58 13.87
C LYS A 169 36.59 -26.81 14.93
N GLU A 170 36.69 -25.48 14.97
CA GLU A 170 35.89 -24.63 15.88
C GLU A 170 34.38 -24.75 15.61
N VAL A 171 33.97 -25.02 14.37
CA VAL A 171 32.55 -25.21 14.02
C VAL A 171 32.04 -26.60 14.43
N THR A 172 32.88 -27.63 14.42
CA THR A 172 32.49 -28.99 14.84
C THR A 172 32.50 -29.20 16.36
N ASP A 173 33.32 -28.45 17.10
CA ASP A 173 33.39 -28.53 18.58
C ASP A 173 32.36 -27.63 19.29
N ASN A 174 31.60 -26.81 18.56
CA ASN A 174 30.45 -26.07 19.10
C ASN A 174 29.17 -26.92 19.18
N LYS A 175 29.30 -28.17 19.65
CA LYS A 175 28.18 -28.90 20.26
C LYS A 175 28.09 -28.46 21.73
N TYR A 176 27.69 -27.21 21.93
CA TYR A 176 27.35 -26.65 23.25
C TYR A 176 26.05 -27.30 23.75
N GLU A 177 26.17 -28.43 24.44
CA GLU A 177 25.27 -28.77 25.54
C GLU A 177 25.81 -28.02 26.77
N SER A 178 25.35 -26.79 27.02
CA SER A 178 25.60 -26.09 28.28
C SER A 178 24.29 -25.84 29.02
N ASP A 179 24.34 -26.00 30.35
CA ASP A 179 23.25 -25.75 31.29
C ASP A 179 22.69 -24.30 31.24
N GLU A 180 23.29 -23.42 30.45
CA GLU A 180 22.79 -22.08 30.15
C GLU A 180 21.52 -22.10 29.26
N ASP A 181 21.29 -23.20 28.56
CA ASP A 181 20.14 -23.35 27.67
C ASP A 181 18.84 -23.61 28.45
N GLU A 182 18.88 -24.19 29.65
CA GLU A 182 17.68 -24.28 30.50
C GLU A 182 17.25 -22.92 31.02
N ASN A 183 18.19 -22.09 31.46
CA ASN A 183 17.90 -20.74 31.95
C ASN A 183 17.43 -19.84 30.79
N MET A 184 18.04 -19.96 29.61
CA MET A 184 17.58 -19.29 28.39
C MET A 184 16.26 -19.83 27.86
N LYS A 185 15.94 -21.12 28.06
CA LYS A 185 14.66 -21.74 27.67
C LYS A 185 13.54 -21.33 28.63
N LEU A 186 13.81 -21.18 29.93
CA LEU A 186 12.91 -20.59 30.90
C LEU A 186 12.66 -19.09 30.62
N LEU A 187 13.70 -18.34 30.27
CA LEU A 187 13.59 -16.93 29.85
C LEU A 187 12.84 -16.78 28.52
N LYS A 188 13.07 -17.67 27.54
CA LYS A 188 12.33 -17.71 26.28
C LYS A 188 10.87 -18.15 26.48
N ALA A 189 10.61 -19.07 27.43
CA ALA A 189 9.26 -19.51 27.78
C ALA A 189 8.47 -18.42 28.54
N SER A 190 9.14 -17.65 29.41
CA SER A 190 8.53 -16.48 30.06
C SER A 190 8.31 -15.33 29.06
N HIS A 191 9.24 -15.10 28.13
CA HIS A 191 9.07 -14.14 27.02
C HIS A 191 8.03 -14.53 25.97
N LYS A 192 7.67 -15.82 25.87
CA LYS A 192 6.57 -16.30 25.01
C LYS A 192 5.19 -16.05 25.60
N ARG A 193 5.07 -15.66 26.88
CA ARG A 193 3.80 -15.19 27.43
C ARG A 193 3.48 -13.84 26.79
N LYS A 194 2.46 -13.81 25.93
CA LYS A 194 1.96 -12.55 25.37
C LYS A 194 1.73 -11.58 26.53
N LEU A 195 2.18 -10.32 26.41
CA LEU A 195 1.95 -9.27 27.42
C LEU A 195 0.49 -9.23 27.91
N GLN A 196 -0.45 -9.58 27.02
CA GLN A 196 -1.88 -9.68 27.30
C GLN A 196 -2.28 -10.73 28.35
N ASN A 197 -1.44 -11.73 28.64
CA ASN A 197 -1.70 -12.81 29.59
C ASN A 197 -0.95 -12.63 30.93
N MET A 198 -0.20 -11.54 31.10
CA MET A 198 0.48 -11.23 32.37
C MET A 198 -0.41 -10.42 33.31
N SER A 199 -0.21 -10.58 34.63
CA SER A 199 -0.84 -9.74 35.65
C SER A 199 -0.45 -8.27 35.48
N ALA A 200 -1.27 -7.35 35.98
CA ALA A 200 -1.01 -5.92 35.86
C ALA A 200 0.32 -5.50 36.54
N SER A 201 0.65 -6.14 37.67
CA SER A 201 1.91 -5.90 38.39
C SER A 201 3.13 -6.33 37.59
N ALA A 202 3.08 -7.51 36.96
CA ALA A 202 4.17 -8.02 36.15
C ALA A 202 4.41 -7.18 34.88
N ARG A 203 3.35 -6.64 34.27
CA ARG A 203 3.49 -5.71 33.13
C ARG A 203 4.19 -4.42 33.54
N LYS A 204 3.81 -3.86 34.70
CA LYS A 204 4.41 -2.63 35.22
C LYS A 204 5.91 -2.81 35.48
N ALA A 205 6.31 -3.93 36.09
CA ALA A 205 7.72 -4.24 36.33
C ALA A 205 8.52 -4.32 35.01
N LEU A 206 7.99 -4.95 33.98
CA LEU A 206 8.66 -5.01 32.67
C LEU A 206 8.74 -3.65 31.96
N ASP A 207 7.71 -2.82 32.10
CA ASP A 207 7.75 -1.46 31.56
C ASP A 207 8.78 -0.59 32.31
N ASP A 208 8.89 -0.73 33.63
CA ASP A 208 9.88 -0.05 34.48
C ASP A 208 11.32 -0.51 34.18
N GLU A 209 11.53 -1.80 33.93
CA GLU A 209 12.82 -2.32 33.47
C GLU A 209 13.19 -1.78 32.09
N ARG A 210 12.21 -1.71 31.19
CA ARG A 210 12.40 -1.19 29.83
C ARG A 210 12.78 0.28 29.84
N THR A 211 12.13 1.12 30.65
CA THR A 211 12.49 2.54 30.77
C THR A 211 13.90 2.69 31.31
N ARG A 212 14.26 1.94 32.36
CA ARG A 212 15.61 1.94 32.95
C ARG A 212 16.70 1.56 31.94
N VAL A 213 16.47 0.52 31.12
CA VAL A 213 17.41 0.11 30.07
C VAL A 213 17.55 1.18 28.98
N ILE A 214 16.44 1.81 28.57
CA ILE A 214 16.46 2.89 27.58
C ILE A 214 17.25 4.10 28.10
N GLU A 215 17.04 4.48 29.35
CA GLU A 215 17.76 5.59 30.00
C GLU A 215 19.26 5.30 30.09
N HIS A 216 19.62 4.10 30.54
CA HIS A 216 21.02 3.67 30.60
C HIS A 216 21.68 3.67 29.21
N TYR A 217 20.97 3.19 28.19
CA TYR A 217 21.45 3.23 26.81
C TYR A 217 21.61 4.66 26.30
N ARG A 218 20.66 5.56 26.59
CA ARG A 218 20.74 6.98 26.23
C ARG A 218 21.92 7.66 26.91
N ALA A 219 22.14 7.41 28.20
CA ALA A 219 23.27 7.94 28.94
C ALA A 219 24.60 7.45 28.38
N LYS A 220 24.72 6.13 28.11
CA LYS A 220 25.92 5.55 27.50
C LYS A 220 26.18 6.11 26.10
N LYS A 221 25.13 6.30 25.31
CA LYS A 221 25.23 6.90 23.98
C LYS A 221 25.63 8.38 24.07
N ALA A 222 25.09 9.14 25.01
CA ALA A 222 25.47 10.53 25.23
C ALA A 222 26.95 10.66 25.64
N LYS A 223 27.43 9.79 26.54
CA LYS A 223 28.87 9.71 26.89
C LYS A 223 29.74 9.43 25.67
N LYS A 224 29.36 8.43 24.87
CA LYS A 224 30.08 8.09 23.64
C LYS A 224 30.12 9.24 22.62
N MET A 225 29.02 10.00 22.50
CA MET A 225 28.97 11.17 21.61
C MET A 225 29.84 12.33 22.11
N ALA A 226 29.90 12.54 23.44
CA ALA A 226 30.78 13.52 24.07
C ALA A 226 32.26 13.15 23.90
N GLU A 227 32.62 11.87 24.12
CA GLU A 227 33.97 11.34 23.89
C GLU A 227 34.40 11.46 22.42
N SER A 228 33.47 11.32 21.46
CA SER A 228 33.76 11.49 20.04
C SER A 228 33.77 12.96 19.57
N GLY A 229 33.64 13.93 20.47
CA GLY A 229 33.63 15.37 20.14
C GLY A 229 32.41 15.82 19.32
N LEU A 230 31.36 15.01 19.29
CA LEU A 230 30.17 15.20 18.45
C LEU A 230 28.98 15.60 19.34
N THR A 231 29.13 16.68 20.10
CA THR A 231 28.01 17.23 20.89
C THR A 231 27.18 18.17 20.02
N PRO A 232 25.85 18.02 19.92
CA PRO A 232 25.01 19.11 19.47
C PRO A 232 25.11 20.23 20.52
N LEU A 233 25.51 21.42 20.08
CA LEU A 233 25.34 22.66 20.84
C LEU A 233 23.89 22.73 21.32
N THR A 234 23.73 23.04 22.61
CA THR A 234 22.45 23.33 23.27
C THR A 234 21.63 24.36 22.53
#